data_AF-A0A512AVS5-F1
#
_entry.id   AF-A0A512AVS5-F1
#
_cell.length_a   1.000
_cell.length_b   1.000
_cell.length_c   1.000
_cell.angle_alpha   90.00
_cell.angle_beta   90.00
_cell.angle_gamma   90.00
#
_symmetry.space_group_name_H-M   'P 1'
#
loop_
_entity.id
_entity.type
_entity.pdbx_description
1 polymer ?
#
loop_
_entity_poly.entity_id
_entity_poly.type
_entity_poly.pdbx_seq_one_letter_code
_entity_poly.pdbx_strand_id
1 'polypeptide(L)'
;METPIYQNAALLFIFLTIIVAALIIYALRYALAKADWHEEKKNNVFRVATAGLLAWLGLLALLANQHFFSDFSTLPPRFVLAIVPPWLFIAWIASRKSFRYLLSLVPAAWVVYLQSFRVVVEIGLWMVFVAGVCPVQMTFEGRNFDILVGLTAPLAGYFLFRKELKFRWGALWNIFGLVLLLNIVTVAMLSTPTPFRVF
;
A
#
# COMPACT_ATOMS: atom_id res chain seq x y z
N MET A 1 -20.61 7.03 -15.08
CA MET A 1 -19.76 7.57 -14.00
C MET A 1 -18.71 8.47 -14.64
N GLU A 2 -19.07 9.72 -14.94
CA GLU A 2 -18.28 10.61 -15.82
C GLU A 2 -18.15 12.02 -15.24
N THR A 3 -17.91 12.14 -13.93
CA THR A 3 -17.53 13.44 -13.39
C THR A 3 -16.03 13.64 -13.62
N PRO A 4 -15.57 14.85 -14.02
CA PRO A 4 -14.14 15.13 -14.20
C PRO A 4 -13.31 14.79 -12.95
N ILE A 5 -13.89 14.98 -11.76
CA ILE A 5 -13.23 14.67 -10.49
C ILE A 5 -12.99 13.17 -10.29
N TYR A 6 -13.91 12.30 -10.75
CA TYR A 6 -13.71 10.86 -10.73
C TYR A 6 -12.57 10.43 -11.65
N GLN A 7 -12.50 10.99 -12.86
CA GLN A 7 -11.42 10.71 -13.81
C GLN A 7 -10.06 11.17 -13.26
N ASN A 8 -10.01 12.35 -12.63
CA ASN A 8 -8.81 12.85 -11.96
C ASN A 8 -8.36 11.93 -10.81
N ALA A 9 -9.31 11.42 -10.02
CA ALA A 9 -9.00 10.45 -8.97
C ALA A 9 -8.45 9.13 -9.53
N ALA A 10 -9.05 8.61 -10.60
CA ALA A 10 -8.55 7.40 -11.26
C ALA A 10 -7.11 7.59 -11.78
N LEU A 11 -6.84 8.71 -12.47
CA LEU A 11 -5.49 9.05 -12.91
C LEU A 11 -4.52 9.18 -11.74
N LEU A 12 -4.92 9.84 -10.65
CA LEU A 12 -4.11 9.97 -9.45
C LEU A 12 -3.70 8.60 -8.90
N PHE A 13 -4.64 7.64 -8.78
CA PHE A 13 -4.34 6.29 -8.32
C PHE A 13 -3.41 5.53 -9.27
N ILE A 14 -3.59 5.67 -10.59
CA ILE A 14 -2.72 5.04 -11.58
C ILE A 14 -1.28 5.58 -11.45
N PHE A 15 -1.11 6.91 -11.44
CA PHE A 15 0.21 7.53 -11.27
C PHE A 15 0.85 7.16 -9.94
N LEU A 16 0.09 7.20 -8.85
CA LEU A 16 0.57 6.81 -7.53
C LEU A 16 1.04 5.36 -7.52
N THR A 17 0.30 4.45 -8.12
CA THR A 17 0.66 3.02 -8.22
C THR A 17 1.98 2.85 -8.99
N ILE A 18 2.14 3.54 -10.12
CA ILE A 18 3.39 3.50 -10.90
C ILE A 18 4.57 4.05 -10.10
N ILE A 19 4.39 5.18 -9.41
CA ILE A 19 5.42 5.81 -8.59
C ILE A 19 5.84 4.87 -7.44
N VAL A 20 4.88 4.32 -6.69
CA VAL A 20 5.17 3.41 -5.57
C VAL A 20 5.85 2.13 -6.07
N ALA A 21 5.39 1.55 -7.18
CA ALA A 21 6.04 0.40 -7.78
C ALA A 21 7.49 0.71 -8.20
N ALA A 22 7.73 1.86 -8.83
CA ALA A 22 9.06 2.31 -9.21
C ALA A 22 9.97 2.52 -7.98
N LEU A 23 9.47 3.10 -6.89
CA LEU A 23 10.20 3.26 -5.64
C LEU A 23 10.56 1.91 -4.99
N ILE A 24 9.65 0.93 -5.03
CA ILE A 24 9.91 -0.43 -4.54
C ILE A 24 11.00 -1.11 -5.38
N ILE A 25 10.91 -1.03 -6.71
CA ILE A 25 11.92 -1.59 -7.62
C ILE A 25 13.28 -0.90 -7.41
N TYR A 26 13.28 0.42 -7.21
CA TYR A 26 14.48 1.19 -6.90
C TYR A 26 15.11 0.75 -5.57
N ALA A 27 14.31 0.60 -4.50
CA ALA A 27 14.78 0.11 -3.21
C ALA A 27 15.34 -1.32 -3.30
N LEU A 28 14.71 -2.19 -4.08
CA LEU A 28 15.22 -3.54 -4.34
C LEU A 28 16.56 -3.50 -5.08
N ARG A 29 16.68 -2.70 -6.14
CA ARG A 29 17.93 -2.54 -6.89
C ARG A 29 19.05 -2.01 -6.01
N TYR A 30 18.74 -1.04 -5.14
CA TYR A 30 19.67 -0.50 -4.15
C TYR A 30 20.16 -1.59 -3.18
N ALA A 31 19.24 -2.39 -2.62
CA ALA A 31 19.58 -3.49 -1.71
C ALA A 31 20.45 -4.55 -2.41
N LEU A 32 20.11 -4.93 -3.64
CA LEU A 32 20.87 -5.91 -4.42
C LEU A 32 22.27 -5.41 -4.78
N ALA A 33 22.44 -4.12 -5.07
CA ALA A 33 23.75 -3.54 -5.33
C ALA A 33 24.69 -3.65 -4.11
N LYS A 34 24.14 -3.59 -2.90
CA LYS A 34 24.88 -3.75 -1.63
C LYS A 34 24.99 -5.20 -1.14
N ALA A 35 24.24 -6.12 -1.73
CA ALA A 35 24.22 -7.50 -1.29
C ALA A 35 25.50 -8.23 -1.71
N ASP A 36 26.13 -8.94 -0.78
CA ASP A 36 27.25 -9.84 -1.05
C ASP A 36 26.82 -11.16 -1.72
N TRP A 37 26.16 -11.07 -2.87
CA TRP A 37 25.71 -12.20 -3.67
C TRP A 37 26.36 -12.19 -5.06
N HIS A 38 26.46 -13.35 -5.70
CA HIS A 38 26.90 -13.45 -7.09
C HIS A 38 25.96 -12.65 -8.02
N GLU A 39 26.52 -12.03 -9.06
CA GLU A 39 25.77 -11.17 -9.99
C GLU A 39 24.61 -11.90 -10.67
N GLU A 40 24.78 -13.19 -11.00
CA GLU A 40 23.69 -14.02 -11.54
C GLU A 40 22.49 -14.10 -10.60
N LYS A 41 22.76 -14.30 -9.30
CA LYS A 41 21.71 -14.37 -8.26
C LYS A 41 21.03 -13.01 -8.08
N LYS A 42 21.78 -11.91 -8.09
CA LYS A 42 21.23 -10.55 -8.02
C LYS A 42 20.28 -10.28 -9.18
N ASN A 43 20.73 -10.56 -10.40
CA ASN A 43 19.95 -10.36 -11.62
C ASN A 43 18.70 -11.23 -11.65
N ASN A 44 18.80 -12.49 -11.23
CA ASN A 44 17.64 -13.38 -11.16
C ASN A 44 16.61 -12.88 -10.14
N VAL A 45 17.03 -12.50 -8.93
CA VAL A 45 16.12 -11.95 -7.91
C VAL A 45 15.45 -10.67 -8.39
N PHE A 46 16.20 -9.75 -8.99
CA PHE A 46 15.65 -8.51 -9.53
C PHE A 46 14.59 -8.78 -10.61
N ARG A 47 14.89 -9.67 -11.57
CA ARG A 47 13.98 -10.02 -12.67
C ARG A 47 12.72 -10.70 -12.15
N VAL A 48 12.85 -11.72 -11.30
CA VAL A 48 11.71 -12.48 -10.77
C VAL A 48 10.81 -11.57 -9.91
N ALA A 49 11.39 -10.76 -9.03
CA ALA A 49 10.61 -9.86 -8.19
C ALA A 49 9.89 -8.77 -9.00
N THR A 50 10.58 -8.17 -9.98
CA THR A 50 10.00 -7.14 -10.84
C THR A 50 8.90 -7.73 -11.74
N ALA A 51 9.16 -8.88 -12.37
CA ALA A 51 8.18 -9.57 -13.19
C ALA A 51 6.95 -9.99 -12.37
N GLY A 52 7.16 -10.51 -11.15
CA GLY A 52 6.07 -10.87 -10.24
C GLY A 52 5.20 -9.67 -9.85
N LEU A 53 5.82 -8.54 -9.51
CA LEU A 53 5.10 -7.30 -9.19
C LEU A 53 4.30 -6.79 -10.39
N LEU A 54 4.93 -6.71 -11.57
CA LEU A 54 4.26 -6.23 -12.79
C LEU A 54 3.15 -7.18 -13.25
N ALA A 55 3.36 -8.50 -13.15
CA ALA A 55 2.35 -9.49 -13.47
C ALA A 55 1.14 -9.38 -12.53
N TRP A 56 1.37 -9.18 -11.22
CA TRP A 56 0.29 -8.97 -10.25
C TRP A 56 -0.49 -7.68 -10.52
N LEU A 57 0.20 -6.56 -10.75
CA LEU A 57 -0.45 -5.29 -11.10
C LEU A 57 -1.22 -5.37 -12.43
N GLY A 58 -0.64 -6.04 -13.43
CA GLY A 58 -1.29 -6.30 -14.72
C GLY A 58 -2.54 -7.17 -14.59
N LEU A 59 -2.48 -8.23 -13.77
CA LEU A 59 -3.64 -9.07 -13.46
C LEU A 59 -4.76 -8.25 -12.79
N LEU A 60 -4.43 -7.43 -11.79
CA LEU A 60 -5.41 -6.57 -11.13
C LEU A 60 -6.03 -5.56 -12.11
N ALA A 61 -5.24 -4.96 -13.00
CA ALA A 61 -5.72 -4.06 -14.03
C ALA A 61 -6.68 -4.76 -15.02
N LEU A 62 -6.34 -5.97 -15.46
CA LEU A 62 -7.20 -6.78 -16.34
C LEU A 62 -8.52 -7.13 -15.65
N LEU A 63 -8.48 -7.59 -14.40
CA LEU A 63 -9.68 -7.93 -13.63
C LEU A 63 -10.55 -6.69 -13.37
N ALA A 64 -9.95 -5.56 -13.04
CA ALA A 64 -10.67 -4.30 -12.84
C ALA A 64 -11.38 -3.84 -14.12
N ASN A 65 -10.74 -3.96 -15.29
CA ASN A 65 -11.32 -3.60 -16.58
C ASN A 65 -12.47 -4.54 -16.99
N GLN A 66 -12.49 -5.78 -16.49
CA GLN A 66 -13.59 -6.73 -16.66
C GLN A 66 -14.72 -6.54 -15.63
N HIS A 67 -14.69 -5.47 -14.84
CA HIS A 67 -15.63 -5.20 -13.75
C HIS A 67 -15.67 -6.29 -12.68
N PHE A 68 -14.62 -7.11 -12.56
CA PHE A 68 -14.57 -8.22 -11.61
C PHE A 68 -14.76 -7.76 -10.16
N PHE A 69 -14.17 -6.62 -9.79
CA PHE A 69 -14.26 -6.05 -8.44
C PHE A 69 -15.56 -5.27 -8.15
N SER A 70 -16.40 -5.06 -9.16
CA SER A 70 -17.69 -4.38 -9.02
C SER A 70 -18.81 -5.32 -8.56
N ASP A 71 -18.54 -6.63 -8.48
CA ASP A 71 -19.49 -7.64 -8.03
C ASP A 71 -19.35 -7.91 -6.52
N PHE A 72 -20.34 -7.44 -5.76
CA PHE A 72 -20.44 -7.58 -4.30
C PHE A 72 -21.36 -8.72 -3.86
N SER A 73 -21.88 -9.53 -4.79
CA SER A 73 -22.78 -10.65 -4.48
C SER A 73 -22.11 -11.84 -3.80
N THR A 74 -20.78 -11.90 -3.85
CA THR A 74 -19.97 -13.01 -3.31
C THR A 74 -19.42 -12.70 -1.93
N LEU A 75 -19.33 -13.73 -1.08
CA LEU A 75 -18.73 -13.67 0.26
C LEU A 75 -17.48 -14.57 0.33
N PRO A 76 -16.28 -14.03 0.64
CA PRO A 76 -15.97 -12.62 0.86
C PRO A 76 -15.99 -11.79 -0.44
N PRO A 77 -16.17 -10.46 -0.38
CA PRO A 77 -16.17 -9.59 -1.55
C PRO A 77 -14.88 -9.75 -2.38
N ARG A 78 -15.00 -9.68 -3.71
CA ARG A 78 -13.88 -9.96 -4.62
C ARG A 78 -12.67 -9.06 -4.43
N PHE A 79 -12.82 -7.84 -3.93
CA PHE A 79 -11.69 -6.96 -3.63
C PHE A 79 -10.74 -7.55 -2.56
N VAL A 80 -11.23 -8.46 -1.71
CA VAL A 80 -10.40 -9.20 -0.73
C VAL A 80 -9.31 -10.02 -1.45
N LEU A 81 -9.57 -10.50 -2.66
CA LEU A 81 -8.57 -11.19 -3.50
C LEU A 81 -7.45 -10.28 -3.97
N ALA A 82 -7.64 -8.95 -3.97
CA ALA A 82 -6.56 -8.00 -4.24
C ALA A 82 -5.65 -7.78 -3.02
N ILE A 83 -6.11 -8.11 -1.80
CA ILE A 83 -5.42 -7.82 -0.54
C ILE A 83 -4.76 -9.07 0.04
N VAL A 84 -5.50 -10.17 0.14
CA VAL A 84 -5.07 -11.37 0.88
C VAL A 84 -3.87 -12.07 0.24
N PRO A 85 -3.81 -12.33 -1.09
CA PRO A 85 -2.67 -13.01 -1.68
C PRO A 85 -1.34 -12.26 -1.52
N PRO A 86 -1.27 -10.92 -1.76
CA PRO A 86 -0.06 -10.16 -1.45
C PRO A 86 0.32 -10.20 0.03
N TRP A 87 -0.65 -10.13 0.93
CA TRP A 87 -0.39 -10.17 2.37
C TRP A 87 0.22 -11.51 2.80
N LEU A 88 -0.34 -12.63 2.33
CA LEU A 88 0.21 -13.98 2.56
C LEU A 88 1.60 -14.14 1.94
N PHE A 89 1.81 -13.61 0.73
CA PHE A 89 3.10 -13.65 0.06
C PHE A 89 4.16 -12.85 0.83
N ILE A 90 3.81 -11.66 1.36
CA ILE A 90 4.70 -10.86 2.20
C ILE A 90 5.02 -11.60 3.51
N ALA A 91 4.03 -12.21 4.16
CA ALA A 91 4.26 -13.01 5.37
C ALA A 91 5.20 -14.19 5.09
N TRP A 92 4.99 -14.88 3.96
CA TRP A 92 5.84 -15.99 3.52
C TRP A 92 7.26 -15.54 3.20
N ILE A 93 7.47 -14.46 2.44
CA ILE A 93 8.81 -13.99 2.09
C ILE A 93 9.54 -13.40 3.31
N ALA A 94 8.82 -12.75 4.24
CA ALA A 94 9.37 -12.27 5.51
C ALA A 94 9.90 -13.41 6.39
N SER A 95 9.41 -14.64 6.22
CA SER A 95 9.97 -15.81 6.90
C SER A 95 11.36 -16.20 6.37
N ARG A 96 11.73 -15.80 5.15
CA ARG A 96 12.98 -16.20 4.48
C ARG A 96 14.18 -15.36 4.95
N LYS A 97 15.27 -16.03 5.32
CA LYS A 97 16.53 -15.37 5.72
C LYS A 97 17.09 -14.44 4.64
N SER A 98 16.98 -14.84 3.36
CA SER A 98 17.44 -14.05 2.22
C SER A 98 16.72 -12.70 2.10
N PHE A 99 15.41 -12.68 2.35
CA PHE A 99 14.63 -11.46 2.31
C PHE A 99 14.95 -10.54 3.49
N ARG A 100 15.05 -11.09 4.71
CA ARG A 100 15.45 -10.30 5.89
C ARG A 100 16.84 -9.68 5.71
N TYR A 101 17.76 -10.41 5.10
CA TYR A 101 19.08 -9.90 4.74
C TYR A 101 18.97 -8.71 3.76
N LEU A 102 18.24 -8.87 2.64
CA LEU A 102 18.03 -7.75 1.70
C LEU A 102 17.35 -6.55 2.37
N LEU A 103 16.34 -6.78 3.20
CA LEU A 103 15.64 -5.72 3.91
C LEU A 103 16.56 -4.95 4.85
N SER A 104 17.54 -5.62 5.47
CA SER A 104 18.54 -4.96 6.33
C SER A 104 19.50 -4.03 5.58
N LEU A 105 19.63 -4.19 4.26
CA LEU A 105 20.45 -3.33 3.41
C LEU A 105 19.70 -2.06 2.96
N VAL A 106 18.38 -2.04 3.06
CA VAL A 106 17.55 -0.87 2.75
C VAL A 106 17.55 0.07 3.95
N PRO A 107 17.79 1.38 3.76
CA PRO A 107 17.68 2.34 4.86
C PRO A 107 16.26 2.32 5.44
N ALA A 108 16.12 2.03 6.73
CA ALA A 108 14.81 1.95 7.38
C ALA A 108 14.00 3.26 7.28
N ALA A 109 14.68 4.40 7.17
CA ALA A 109 14.06 5.70 6.89
C ALA A 109 13.25 5.72 5.58
N TRP A 110 13.70 5.03 4.54
CA TRP A 110 12.99 4.98 3.25
C TRP A 110 11.63 4.30 3.39
N VAL A 111 11.56 3.22 4.18
CA VAL A 111 10.31 2.50 4.43
C VAL A 111 9.30 3.38 5.19
N VAL A 112 9.80 4.22 6.11
CA VAL A 112 8.98 5.19 6.85
C VAL A 112 8.55 6.34 5.95
N TYR A 113 9.46 6.95 5.18
CA TYR A 113 9.12 8.02 4.25
C TYR A 113 8.10 7.59 3.19
N LEU A 114 8.20 6.34 2.71
CA LEU A 114 7.27 5.79 1.75
C LEU A 114 5.84 5.89 2.25
N GLN A 115 5.57 5.72 3.56
CA GLN A 115 4.23 5.78 4.16
C GLN A 115 3.48 7.10 3.91
N SER A 116 4.17 8.17 3.52
CA SER A 116 3.59 9.46 3.11
C SER A 116 2.65 9.35 1.92
N PHE A 117 2.78 8.27 1.11
CA PHE A 117 1.88 8.00 -0.02
C PHE A 117 0.40 7.98 0.39
N ARG A 118 0.10 7.66 1.66
CA ARG A 118 -1.25 7.68 2.22
C ARG A 118 -1.94 9.02 2.05
N VAL A 119 -1.23 10.15 2.18
CA VAL A 119 -1.85 11.47 1.98
C VAL A 119 -2.45 11.57 0.57
N VAL A 120 -1.73 11.05 -0.43
CA VAL A 120 -2.21 11.04 -1.83
C VAL A 120 -3.40 10.09 -1.99
N VAL A 121 -3.38 8.93 -1.33
CA VAL A 121 -4.51 8.00 -1.32
C VAL A 121 -5.76 8.65 -0.72
N GLU A 122 -5.62 9.34 0.41
CA GLU A 122 -6.72 10.00 1.11
C GLU A 122 -7.33 11.14 0.28
N ILE A 123 -6.49 11.93 -0.41
CA ILE A 123 -6.96 12.92 -1.38
C ILE A 123 -7.74 12.23 -2.52
N GLY A 124 -7.23 11.09 -3.01
CA GLY A 124 -7.92 10.27 -4.00
C GLY A 124 -9.29 9.79 -3.53
N LEU A 125 -9.38 9.24 -2.31
CA LEU A 125 -10.63 8.76 -1.72
C LEU A 125 -11.64 9.90 -1.50
N TRP A 126 -11.16 11.07 -1.07
CA TRP A 126 -12.00 12.26 -0.93
C TRP A 126 -12.57 12.72 -2.28
N MET A 127 -11.77 12.72 -3.35
CA MET A 127 -12.28 13.03 -4.70
C MET A 127 -13.35 12.03 -5.17
N VAL A 128 -13.19 10.75 -4.86
CA VAL A 128 -14.17 9.69 -5.19
C VAL A 128 -15.45 9.84 -4.34
N PHE A 129 -15.35 10.33 -3.10
CA PHE A 129 -16.50 10.69 -2.27
C PHE A 129 -17.26 11.89 -2.85
N VAL A 130 -16.56 12.97 -3.24
CA VAL A 130 -17.17 14.13 -3.90
C VAL A 130 -17.84 13.73 -5.21
N ALA A 131 -17.32 12.71 -5.89
CA ALA A 131 -17.94 12.11 -7.08
C ALA A 131 -19.20 11.26 -6.78
N GLY A 132 -19.55 11.04 -5.50
CA GLY A 132 -20.70 10.25 -5.06
C GLY A 132 -20.50 8.72 -5.14
N VAL A 133 -19.26 8.25 -5.26
CA VAL A 133 -18.95 6.82 -5.49
C VAL A 133 -18.67 6.06 -4.19
N CYS A 134 -18.09 6.72 -3.18
CA CYS A 134 -17.85 6.13 -1.87
C CYS A 134 -18.51 6.96 -0.76
N PRO A 135 -18.85 6.35 0.39
CA PRO A 135 -19.44 7.05 1.51
C PRO A 135 -18.38 7.83 2.31
N VAL A 136 -18.81 8.88 3.02
CA VAL A 136 -17.93 9.77 3.80
C VAL A 136 -17.08 9.02 4.83
N GLN A 137 -17.58 7.89 5.35
CA GLN A 137 -16.87 7.05 6.31
C GLN A 137 -15.53 6.54 5.78
N MET A 138 -15.38 6.38 4.46
CA MET A 138 -14.14 5.93 3.82
C MET A 138 -13.10 7.06 3.62
N THR A 139 -13.45 8.32 3.92
CA THR A 139 -12.55 9.46 3.76
C THR A 139 -12.04 9.94 5.12
N PHE A 140 -11.05 10.84 5.07
CA PHE A 140 -10.51 11.51 6.25
C PHE A 140 -11.50 12.43 6.96
N GLU A 141 -12.62 12.81 6.33
CA GLU A 141 -13.71 13.54 6.98
C GLU A 141 -14.57 12.61 7.86
N GLY A 142 -14.57 11.32 7.56
CA GLY A 142 -15.28 10.30 8.31
C GLY A 142 -14.40 9.58 9.32
N ARG A 143 -14.04 8.33 9.01
CA ARG A 143 -13.32 7.43 9.94
C ARG A 143 -11.94 7.04 9.45
N ASN A 144 -11.49 7.57 8.30
CA ASN A 144 -10.21 7.22 7.73
C ASN A 144 -9.08 8.14 8.21
N PHE A 145 -8.45 7.80 9.32
CA PHE A 145 -7.39 8.64 9.89
C PHE A 145 -5.99 8.33 9.33
N ASP A 146 -5.87 7.52 8.27
CA ASP A 146 -4.58 7.16 7.65
C ASP A 146 -3.82 8.40 7.11
N ILE A 147 -4.52 9.51 6.86
CA ILE A 147 -3.90 10.79 6.52
C ILE A 147 -2.90 11.25 7.59
N LEU A 148 -3.16 10.97 8.88
CA LEU A 148 -2.28 11.35 9.98
C LEU A 148 -0.96 10.59 9.92
N VAL A 149 -0.99 9.30 9.57
CA VAL A 149 0.21 8.49 9.38
C VAL A 149 0.99 9.00 8.18
N GLY A 150 0.28 9.33 7.08
CA GLY A 150 0.89 9.92 5.90
C GLY A 150 1.58 11.26 6.18
N LEU A 151 0.93 12.18 6.89
CA LEU A 151 1.48 13.50 7.22
C LEU A 151 2.63 13.41 8.22
N THR A 152 2.56 12.46 9.16
CA THR A 152 3.62 12.29 10.18
C THR A 152 4.81 11.49 9.68
N ALA A 153 4.72 10.78 8.56
CA ALA A 153 5.79 9.94 8.01
C ALA A 153 7.11 10.68 7.72
N PRO A 154 7.13 11.88 7.09
CA PRO A 154 8.37 12.65 6.91
C PRO A 154 9.01 13.07 8.22
N LEU A 155 8.19 13.51 9.19
CA LEU A 155 8.67 13.87 10.52
C LEU A 155 9.20 12.65 11.26
N ALA A 156 8.46 11.53 11.23
CA ALA A 156 8.85 10.27 11.84
C ALA A 156 10.17 9.78 11.25
N GLY A 157 10.34 9.77 9.93
CA GLY A 157 11.61 9.35 9.30
C GLY A 157 12.77 10.28 9.67
N TYR A 158 12.54 11.60 9.75
CA TYR A 158 13.57 12.54 10.17
C TYR A 158 13.97 12.33 11.63
N PHE A 159 13.01 12.29 12.56
CA PHE A 159 13.30 12.19 13.98
C PHE A 159 13.78 10.80 14.41
N LEU A 160 13.24 9.73 13.84
CA LEU A 160 13.64 8.36 14.19
C LEU A 160 15.07 8.05 13.76
N PHE A 161 15.48 8.49 12.56
CA PHE A 161 16.76 8.08 11.98
C PHE A 161 17.85 9.14 12.02
N ARG A 162 17.51 10.44 12.05
CA ARG A 162 18.52 11.52 12.15
C ARG A 162 18.78 11.97 13.58
N LYS A 163 17.79 11.84 14.49
CA LYS A 163 17.95 12.18 15.91
C LYS A 163 18.07 10.94 16.81
N GLU A 164 18.27 9.76 16.23
CA GLU A 164 18.46 8.48 16.95
C GLU A 164 17.42 8.24 18.06
N LEU A 165 16.15 8.54 17.78
CA LEU A 165 15.09 8.22 18.74
C LEU A 165 15.06 6.71 18.99
N LYS A 166 14.79 6.35 20.26
CA LYS A 166 14.74 4.95 20.70
C LYS A 166 13.82 4.13 19.81
N PHE A 167 14.26 2.91 19.45
CA PHE A 167 13.52 1.92 18.66
C PHE A 167 12.04 1.77 19.08
N ARG A 168 11.75 1.88 20.38
CA ARG A 168 10.38 1.88 20.95
C ARG A 168 9.43 2.88 20.26
N TRP A 169 9.89 4.08 19.91
CA TRP A 169 9.06 5.11 19.29
C TRP A 169 8.74 4.78 17.84
N GLY A 170 9.70 4.19 17.12
CA GLY A 170 9.47 3.67 15.78
C GLY A 170 8.46 2.53 15.79
N ALA A 171 8.58 1.61 16.75
CA ALA A 171 7.61 0.51 16.91
C ALA A 171 6.20 1.03 17.24
N LEU A 172 6.08 1.96 18.19
CA LEU A 172 4.80 2.58 18.55
C LEU A 172 4.15 3.29 17.35
N TRP A 173 4.92 4.04 16.57
CA TRP A 173 4.41 4.72 15.37
C TRP A 173 3.92 3.72 14.31
N ASN A 174 4.64 2.61 14.10
CA ASN A 174 4.19 1.56 13.19
C ASN A 174 2.92 0.84 13.71
N ILE A 175 2.84 0.54 15.01
CA ILE A 175 1.64 -0.06 15.61
C ILE A 175 0.45 0.88 15.45
N PHE A 176 0.63 2.17 15.70
CA PHE A 176 -0.40 3.19 15.48
C PHE A 176 -0.87 3.17 14.02
N GLY A 177 0.05 3.16 13.06
CA GLY A 177 -0.32 3.07 11.64
C GLY A 177 -1.04 1.78 11.26
N LEU A 178 -0.69 0.64 11.86
CA LEU A 178 -1.40 -0.63 11.63
C LEU A 178 -2.82 -0.62 12.22
N VAL A 179 -3.02 0.01 13.38
CA VAL A 179 -4.35 0.14 13.99
C VAL A 179 -5.27 1.00 13.13
N LEU A 180 -4.76 2.11 12.56
CA LEU A 180 -5.55 2.94 11.64
C LEU A 180 -5.86 2.19 10.33
N LEU A 181 -4.88 1.45 9.78
CA LEU A 181 -5.11 0.63 8.60
C LEU A 181 -6.19 -0.43 8.84
N LEU A 182 -6.16 -1.11 10.00
CA LEU A 182 -7.21 -2.07 10.37
C LEU A 182 -8.57 -1.39 10.55
N ASN A 183 -8.59 -0.16 11.08
CA ASN A 183 -9.81 0.62 11.21
C ASN A 183 -10.44 0.88 9.84
N ILE A 184 -9.68 1.41 8.87
CA ILE A 184 -10.24 1.71 7.55
C ILE A 184 -10.61 0.45 6.76
N VAL A 185 -9.85 -0.64 6.87
CA VAL A 185 -10.22 -1.92 6.24
C VAL A 185 -11.56 -2.42 6.79
N THR A 186 -11.78 -2.30 8.10
CA THR A 186 -13.05 -2.67 8.74
C THR A 186 -14.18 -1.75 8.28
N VAL A 187 -13.95 -0.43 8.25
CA VAL A 187 -14.93 0.55 7.78
C VAL A 187 -15.30 0.31 6.31
N ALA A 188 -14.31 -0.01 5.46
CA ALA A 188 -14.54 -0.34 4.06
C ALA A 188 -15.42 -1.60 3.93
N MET A 189 -15.12 -2.66 4.68
CA MET A 189 -15.96 -3.87 4.71
C MET A 189 -17.40 -3.57 5.12
N LEU A 190 -17.59 -2.77 6.19
CA LEU A 190 -18.91 -2.37 6.69
C LEU A 190 -19.64 -1.35 5.79
N SER A 191 -18.95 -0.72 4.84
CA SER A 191 -19.52 0.23 3.87
C SER A 191 -19.83 -0.42 2.53
N THR A 192 -19.22 -1.57 2.22
CA THR A 192 -19.49 -2.31 0.99
C THR A 192 -20.90 -2.93 1.01
N PRO A 193 -21.59 -3.02 -0.15
CA PRO A 193 -22.95 -3.58 -0.25
C PRO A 193 -22.96 -5.10 -0.08
N THR A 194 -22.65 -5.54 1.13
CA THR A 194 -22.60 -6.92 1.58
C THR A 194 -23.61 -7.12 2.72
N PRO A 195 -23.94 -8.36 3.10
CA PRO A 195 -24.81 -8.61 4.26
C PRO A 195 -24.33 -8.01 5.59
N PHE A 196 -23.04 -7.64 5.67
CA PHE A 196 -22.43 -6.98 6.83
C PHE A 196 -22.46 -5.46 6.75
N ARG A 197 -23.16 -4.87 5.78
CA ARG A 197 -23.24 -3.43 5.58
C ARG A 197 -23.93 -2.76 6.76
N VAL A 198 -23.26 -1.76 7.34
CA VAL A 198 -23.76 -0.92 8.44
C VAL A 198 -23.96 0.53 7.99
N PHE A 199 -23.18 1.00 7.00
CA PHE A 199 -23.20 2.37 6.47
C PHE A 199 -23.48 2.37 4.96
#